data_AF-A0A955WSU3-F1
#
_entry.id   AF-A0A955WSU3-F1
#
_cell.length_a   1.000
_cell.length_b   1.000
_cell.length_c   1.000
_cell.angle_alpha   90.00
_cell.angle_beta   90.00
_cell.angle_gamma   90.00
#
_symmetry.space_group_name_H-M   'P 1'
#
loop_
_entity.id
_entity.type
_entity.pdbx_description
1 polymer ?
#
loop_
_entity_poly.entity_id
_entity_poly.type
_entity_poly.pdbx_seq_one_letter_code
_entity_poly.pdbx_strand_id
1 'polypeptide(L)'
;MRIAFLLAVTLLPAASALADDRWQRHAGDCDAVLRAWQAQALGDLERCVKRYEMYRPTNAIDDDERARMHAVLDKVYAEGDDRAKRIALGSMKRLGVRPRAIVNNEKGLRRAGTEVPVIGPAAGIGADPPPNATAGGVDALAVDPNAGPEVFGERPPDHNEAVRQYRVGVGHYKAGQIEQALGAFLASGDADPTWAKPLYLAAICYARMGQPVDAVATLKQMKNINSDLARQLVRRAGEDREFARLRKEPAFKSLTGAAVVQILNGGGDKGAEDVRKFVETLEGKGIPVARVGTDANSRVSDYLYAKPGFEKQAERIRRVLRLGLVHQRKITWPTPYDVILVHGLPQKGKWVDDEAEKSAKKAAADRKKAEAAAKKKEDAEAAAAREKAKADFENFKKFQEMQNNPTGQIPDGPKGPDDIMPPP
;
A
#
# COMPACT_ATOMS: atom_id res chain seq x y z
N MET A 1 -25.09 22.03 -47.24
CA MET A 1 -25.47 22.31 -45.83
C MET A 1 -24.67 21.40 -44.91
N ARG A 2 -23.75 21.95 -44.12
CA ARG A 2 -22.96 21.19 -43.13
C ARG A 2 -23.70 21.29 -41.79
N ILE A 3 -24.26 20.17 -41.32
CA ILE A 3 -24.94 20.11 -40.01
C ILE A 3 -23.87 19.76 -38.96
N ALA A 4 -23.54 20.75 -38.14
CA ALA A 4 -22.67 20.60 -36.98
C ALA A 4 -23.46 19.94 -35.84
N PHE A 5 -23.11 18.71 -35.49
CA PHE A 5 -23.63 18.03 -34.31
C PHE A 5 -22.84 18.48 -33.07
N LEU A 6 -23.44 19.37 -32.29
CA LEU A 6 -22.97 19.76 -30.95
C LEU A 6 -23.28 18.62 -29.96
N LEU A 7 -22.26 17.81 -29.66
CA LEU A 7 -22.29 16.84 -28.56
C LEU A 7 -22.12 17.58 -27.23
N ALA A 8 -23.24 17.87 -26.56
CA ALA A 8 -23.25 18.34 -25.19
C ALA A 8 -22.90 17.17 -24.24
N VAL A 9 -21.62 17.06 -23.88
CA VAL A 9 -21.16 16.15 -22.83
C VAL A 9 -21.49 16.78 -21.48
N THR A 10 -22.53 16.30 -20.83
CA THR A 10 -22.87 16.67 -19.45
C THR A 10 -21.91 15.95 -18.48
N LEU A 11 -20.87 16.65 -18.06
CA LEU A 11 -19.97 16.22 -16.98
C LEU A 11 -20.73 16.24 -15.65
N LEU A 12 -21.17 15.08 -15.17
CA LEU A 12 -21.58 14.90 -13.78
C LEU A 12 -20.33 15.07 -12.89
N PRO A 13 -20.28 16.05 -11.98
CA PRO A 13 -19.14 16.20 -11.08
C PRO A 13 -19.01 14.95 -10.21
N ALA A 14 -17.81 14.37 -10.20
CA ALA A 14 -17.50 13.20 -9.40
C ALA A 14 -17.74 13.49 -7.91
N ALA A 15 -18.49 12.63 -7.23
CA ALA A 15 -18.86 12.77 -5.81
C ALA A 15 -17.65 12.89 -4.86
N SER A 16 -16.44 12.57 -5.31
CA SER A 16 -15.20 12.74 -4.55
C SER A 16 -14.86 14.21 -4.27
N ALA A 17 -15.17 15.14 -5.18
CA ALA A 17 -14.87 16.56 -4.99
C ALA A 17 -15.71 17.22 -3.87
N LEU A 18 -16.91 16.69 -3.60
CA LEU A 18 -17.80 17.20 -2.54
C LEU A 18 -17.41 16.71 -1.13
N ALA A 19 -16.58 15.66 -1.03
CA ALA A 19 -16.17 15.11 0.25
C ALA A 19 -15.02 15.92 0.87
N ASP A 20 -14.05 16.37 0.07
CA ASP A 20 -12.95 17.23 0.54
C ASP A 20 -13.43 18.59 1.06
N ASP A 21 -14.47 19.13 0.43
CA ASP A 21 -15.06 20.42 0.78
C ASP A 21 -15.70 20.42 2.20
N ARG A 22 -16.22 19.28 2.68
CA ARG A 22 -16.81 19.18 4.04
C ARG A 22 -15.75 19.21 5.15
N TRP A 23 -14.60 18.55 4.95
CA TRP A 23 -13.51 18.64 5.91
C TRP A 23 -12.97 20.06 5.99
N GLN A 24 -12.68 20.69 4.85
CA GLN A 24 -12.12 22.04 4.82
C GLN A 24 -13.01 23.07 5.54
N ARG A 25 -14.34 22.93 5.45
CA ARG A 25 -15.29 23.81 6.14
C ARG A 25 -15.39 23.59 7.66
N HIS A 26 -15.11 22.39 8.15
CA HIS A 26 -15.34 22.02 9.56
C HIS A 26 -14.09 21.66 10.35
N ALA A 27 -12.93 21.52 9.70
CA ALA A 27 -11.67 21.13 10.33
C ALA A 27 -11.22 22.15 11.39
N GLY A 28 -11.36 23.45 11.11
CA GLY A 28 -10.80 24.49 11.97
C GLY A 28 -9.28 24.36 12.06
N ASP A 29 -8.75 24.34 13.28
CA ASP A 29 -7.33 24.14 13.60
C ASP A 29 -6.90 22.66 13.66
N CYS A 30 -7.82 21.72 13.45
CA CYS A 30 -7.54 20.31 13.64
C CYS A 30 -6.46 19.74 12.73
N ASP A 31 -6.25 20.28 11.53
CA ASP A 31 -5.13 19.83 10.69
C ASP A 31 -3.77 20.13 11.33
N ALA A 32 -3.63 21.27 12.01
CA ALA A 32 -2.39 21.63 12.71
C ALA A 32 -2.23 20.77 13.98
N VAL A 33 -3.30 20.62 14.76
CA VAL A 33 -3.32 19.79 15.98
C VAL A 33 -2.97 18.34 15.65
N LEU A 34 -3.58 17.75 14.62
CA LEU A 34 -3.33 16.37 14.21
C LEU A 34 -1.93 16.18 13.60
N ARG A 35 -1.35 17.19 12.95
CA ARG A 35 0.04 17.15 12.47
C ARG A 35 1.04 17.24 13.62
N ALA A 36 0.76 18.05 14.64
CA ALA A 36 1.62 18.28 15.80
C ALA A 36 1.26 17.38 17.01
N TRP A 37 0.59 16.24 16.77
CA TRP A 37 -0.13 15.48 17.80
C TRP A 37 0.69 15.04 19.01
N GLN A 38 2.01 14.91 18.87
CA GLN A 38 2.90 14.53 19.96
C GLN A 38 2.90 15.58 21.08
N ALA A 39 2.87 16.86 20.72
CA ALA A 39 2.92 17.99 21.65
C ALA A 39 1.54 18.50 22.08
N GLN A 40 0.44 17.94 21.54
CA GLN A 40 -0.90 18.41 21.84
C GLN A 40 -1.47 17.74 23.09
N ALA A 41 -2.27 18.51 23.83
CA ALA A 41 -3.05 18.00 24.95
C ALA A 41 -4.08 16.98 24.44
N LEU A 42 -4.33 15.96 25.27
CA LEU A 42 -5.23 14.85 24.92
C LEU A 42 -6.64 15.34 24.57
N GLY A 43 -7.18 16.33 25.30
CA GLY A 43 -8.51 16.89 25.02
C GLY A 43 -8.64 17.54 23.63
N ASP A 44 -7.57 18.13 23.11
CA ASP A 44 -7.57 18.71 21.76
C ASP A 44 -7.52 17.63 20.69
N LEU A 45 -6.72 16.58 20.94
CA LEU A 45 -6.67 15.40 20.08
C LEU A 45 -8.03 14.70 20.01
N GLU A 46 -8.71 14.51 21.14
CA GLU A 46 -10.04 13.90 21.20
C GLU A 46 -11.07 14.70 20.41
N ARG A 47 -11.08 16.03 20.60
CA ARG A 47 -11.96 16.96 19.87
C ARG A 47 -11.74 16.86 18.36
N CYS A 48 -10.48 16.82 17.94
CA CYS A 48 -10.12 16.77 16.53
C CYS A 48 -10.31 15.39 15.88
N VAL A 49 -10.04 14.31 16.60
CA VAL A 49 -10.37 12.94 16.16
C VAL A 49 -11.87 12.78 15.96
N LYS A 50 -12.70 13.34 16.85
CA LYS A 50 -14.16 13.31 16.69
C LYS A 50 -14.61 14.05 15.43
N ARG A 51 -14.04 15.24 15.14
CA ARG A 51 -14.32 15.95 13.88
C ARG A 51 -13.84 15.15 12.66
N TYR A 52 -12.66 14.56 12.76
CA TYR A 52 -12.08 13.72 11.70
C TYR A 52 -13.02 12.57 11.35
N GLU A 53 -13.54 11.87 12.36
CA GLU A 53 -14.49 10.77 12.17
C GLU A 53 -15.80 11.20 11.48
N MET A 54 -16.28 12.42 11.76
CA MET A 54 -17.54 12.93 11.21
C MET A 54 -17.41 13.44 9.77
N TYR A 55 -16.30 14.07 9.43
CA TYR A 55 -16.20 14.86 8.20
C TYR A 55 -15.13 14.38 7.21
N ARG A 56 -14.12 13.62 7.65
CA ARG A 56 -13.05 13.15 6.75
C ARG A 56 -13.40 11.81 6.11
N PRO A 57 -13.44 11.71 4.77
CA PRO A 57 -13.64 10.43 4.09
C PRO A 57 -12.40 9.52 4.21
N THR A 58 -12.55 8.32 4.79
CA THR A 58 -11.41 7.41 5.01
C THR A 58 -10.85 6.76 3.74
N ASN A 59 -11.58 6.80 2.63
CA ASN A 59 -11.16 6.27 1.34
C ASN A 59 -10.34 7.25 0.48
N ALA A 60 -10.27 8.53 0.87
CA ALA A 60 -9.60 9.58 0.10
C ALA A 60 -8.28 10.06 0.71
N ILE A 61 -7.79 9.39 1.76
CA ILE A 61 -6.52 9.75 2.40
C ILE A 61 -5.35 8.97 1.83
N ASP A 62 -4.22 9.66 1.67
CA ASP A 62 -2.95 9.03 1.29
C ASP A 62 -2.35 8.19 2.44
N ASP A 63 -1.32 7.40 2.12
CA ASP A 63 -0.70 6.49 3.08
C ASP A 63 0.03 7.23 4.21
N ASP A 64 0.54 8.44 3.96
CA ASP A 64 1.24 9.24 4.97
C ASP A 64 0.24 9.84 5.98
N GLU A 65 -0.90 10.36 5.51
CA GLU A 65 -2.00 10.81 6.35
C GLU A 65 -2.58 9.65 7.16
N ARG A 66 -2.76 8.48 6.53
CA ARG A 66 -3.22 7.28 7.23
C ARG A 66 -2.26 6.87 8.35
N ALA A 67 -0.95 6.88 8.09
CA ALA A 67 0.06 6.54 9.09
C ALA A 67 0.08 7.54 10.25
N ARG A 68 -0.02 8.85 9.96
CA ARG A 68 -0.14 9.89 11.00
C ARG A 68 -1.40 9.68 11.85
N MET A 69 -2.55 9.52 11.22
CA MET A 69 -3.81 9.32 11.94
C MET A 69 -3.81 8.05 12.76
N HIS A 70 -3.16 6.97 12.30
CA HIS A 70 -2.99 5.77 13.12
C HIS A 70 -2.24 6.07 14.43
N ALA A 71 -1.17 6.87 14.39
CA ALA A 71 -0.43 7.26 15.58
C ALA A 71 -1.24 8.17 16.54
N VAL A 72 -1.99 9.14 15.99
CA VAL A 72 -2.92 9.98 16.77
C VAL A 72 -3.94 9.11 17.50
N LEU A 73 -4.59 8.19 16.76
CA LEU A 73 -5.63 7.33 17.30
C LEU A 73 -5.07 6.35 18.34
N ASP A 74 -3.83 5.87 18.15
CA ASP A 74 -3.15 5.03 19.15
C ASP A 74 -2.94 5.79 20.46
N LYS A 75 -2.50 7.06 20.40
CA LYS A 75 -2.36 7.92 21.59
C LYS A 75 -3.70 8.14 22.29
N VAL A 76 -4.73 8.54 21.54
CA VAL A 76 -6.09 8.74 22.08
C VAL A 76 -6.65 7.44 22.67
N TYR A 77 -6.35 6.29 22.08
CA TYR A 77 -6.77 4.99 22.62
C TYR A 77 -6.02 4.60 23.91
N ALA A 78 -4.72 4.92 24.00
CA ALA A 78 -3.91 4.59 25.16
C ALA A 78 -4.25 5.49 26.37
N GLU A 79 -4.40 6.79 26.13
CA GLU A 79 -4.47 7.81 27.18
C GLU A 79 -5.91 8.30 27.44
N GLY A 80 -6.82 8.14 26.46
CA GLY A 80 -8.19 8.65 26.51
C GLY A 80 -9.12 7.92 27.49
N ASP A 81 -10.24 8.57 27.80
CA ASP A 81 -11.35 7.95 28.54
C ASP A 81 -12.04 6.85 27.72
N ASP A 82 -13.01 6.13 28.32
CA ASP A 82 -13.72 5.04 27.64
C ASP A 82 -14.50 5.49 26.40
N ARG A 83 -14.87 6.76 26.33
CA ARG A 83 -15.56 7.33 25.17
C ARG A 83 -14.56 7.59 24.04
N ALA A 84 -13.44 8.24 24.34
CA ALA A 84 -12.34 8.51 23.42
C ALA A 84 -11.76 7.21 22.87
N LYS A 85 -11.58 6.18 23.71
CA LYS A 85 -11.17 4.83 23.31
C LYS A 85 -12.11 4.21 22.27
N ARG A 86 -13.43 4.32 22.47
CA ARG A 86 -14.42 3.81 21.51
C ARG A 86 -14.41 4.55 20.18
N ILE A 87 -14.28 5.87 20.21
CA ILE A 87 -14.15 6.71 19.00
C ILE A 87 -12.87 6.36 18.24
N ALA A 88 -11.75 6.20 18.96
CA ALA A 88 -10.47 5.85 18.38
C ALA A 88 -10.52 4.46 17.70
N LEU A 89 -11.09 3.46 18.37
CA LEU A 89 -11.33 2.13 17.81
C LEU A 89 -12.21 2.15 16.56
N GLY A 90 -13.32 2.89 16.60
CA GLY A 90 -14.23 3.05 15.46
C GLY A 90 -13.53 3.67 14.26
N SER A 91 -12.72 4.70 14.49
CA SER A 91 -11.92 5.38 13.46
C SER A 91 -10.84 4.46 12.88
N MET A 92 -10.09 3.74 13.73
CA MET A 92 -9.08 2.78 13.28
C MET A 92 -9.66 1.68 12.40
N LYS A 93 -10.84 1.15 12.77
CA LYS A 93 -11.55 0.14 11.98
C LYS A 93 -11.87 0.63 10.56
N ARG A 94 -12.32 1.89 10.42
CA ARG A 94 -12.60 2.50 9.10
C ARG A 94 -11.34 2.77 8.28
N LEU A 95 -10.22 3.04 8.96
CA LEU A 95 -8.90 3.19 8.34
C LEU A 95 -8.23 1.84 8.01
N GLY A 96 -8.81 0.72 8.43
CA GLY A 96 -8.23 -0.61 8.23
C GLY A 96 -6.98 -0.87 9.08
N VAL A 97 -6.81 -0.17 10.20
CA VAL A 97 -5.68 -0.31 11.13
C VAL A 97 -6.15 -0.86 12.48
N ARG A 98 -5.23 -1.39 13.30
CA ARG A 98 -5.52 -1.93 14.63
C ARG A 98 -4.69 -1.20 15.70
N PRO A 99 -5.20 -1.07 16.94
CA PRO A 99 -4.43 -0.43 18.01
C PRO A 99 -3.17 -1.23 18.35
N ARG A 100 -2.03 -0.56 18.54
CA ARG A 100 -0.78 -1.23 18.94
C ARG A 100 -0.88 -1.91 20.31
N ALA A 101 -1.62 -1.32 21.24
CA ALA A 101 -1.82 -1.87 22.59
C ALA A 101 -2.46 -3.28 22.55
N ILE A 102 -3.45 -3.50 21.67
CA ILE A 102 -4.11 -4.80 21.50
C ILE A 102 -3.13 -5.82 20.90
N VAL A 103 -2.36 -5.41 19.87
CA VAL A 103 -1.39 -6.29 19.21
C VAL A 103 -0.28 -6.75 20.16
N ASN A 104 0.15 -5.88 21.08
CA ASN A 104 1.17 -6.22 22.06
C ASN A 104 0.62 -7.15 23.16
N ASN A 105 -0.62 -6.94 23.62
CA ASN A 105 -1.27 -7.84 24.58
C ASN A 105 -1.58 -9.23 23.99
N GLU A 106 -2.03 -9.32 22.74
CA GLU A 106 -2.22 -10.61 22.06
C GLU A 106 -0.91 -11.38 21.89
N LYS A 107 0.20 -10.67 21.60
CA LYS A 107 1.53 -11.29 21.54
C LYS A 107 2.03 -11.73 22.92
N GLY A 108 1.71 -11.00 23.99
CA GLY A 108 1.99 -11.39 25.37
C GLY A 108 1.20 -12.63 25.80
N LEU A 109 -0.11 -12.67 25.51
CA LEU A 109 -0.99 -13.81 25.79
C LEU A 109 -0.59 -15.06 24.99
N ARG A 110 -0.14 -14.91 23.74
CA ARG A 110 0.39 -16.05 22.95
C ARG A 110 1.73 -16.57 23.48
N ARG A 111 2.53 -15.75 24.15
CA ARG A 111 3.76 -16.22 24.83
C ARG A 111 3.46 -16.88 26.18
N ALA A 112 2.36 -16.52 26.84
CA ALA A 112 1.94 -17.12 28.12
C ALA A 112 1.16 -18.44 27.95
N GLY A 113 0.70 -18.77 26.74
CA GLY A 113 -0.20 -19.90 26.49
C GLY A 113 0.43 -21.19 25.96
N THR A 114 1.76 -21.41 26.08
CA THR A 114 2.41 -22.63 25.53
C THR A 114 3.21 -23.46 26.53
N GLU A 115 3.08 -23.21 27.82
CA GLU A 115 3.60 -24.13 28.85
C GLU A 115 2.51 -24.37 29.90
N VAL A 116 1.75 -25.46 29.69
CA VAL A 116 1.04 -26.11 30.79
C VAL A 116 2.11 -26.90 31.55
N PRO A 117 2.42 -26.55 32.81
CA PRO A 117 3.37 -27.34 33.58
C PRO A 117 2.71 -28.68 33.90
N VAL A 118 3.30 -29.76 33.38
CA VAL A 118 3.02 -31.12 33.80
C VAL A 118 3.39 -31.23 35.28
N ILE A 119 2.38 -31.37 36.13
CA ILE A 119 2.57 -31.70 37.54
C ILE A 119 2.97 -33.18 37.61
N GLY A 120 4.23 -33.44 38.00
CA GLY A 120 4.77 -34.74 38.37
C GLY A 120 5.41 -34.68 39.78
N PRO A 121 5.41 -35.78 40.54
CA PRO A 121 5.32 -35.72 42.01
C PRO A 121 6.66 -35.61 42.75
N ALA A 122 6.59 -34.85 43.84
CA ALA A 122 7.26 -34.99 45.14
C ALA A 122 8.58 -35.79 45.25
N ALA A 123 9.66 -35.03 45.42
CA ALA A 123 10.75 -35.28 46.37
C ALA A 123 11.30 -33.88 46.74
N GLY A 124 11.38 -33.42 47.99
CA GLY A 124 11.70 -34.12 49.21
C GLY A 124 13.12 -33.79 49.66
N ILE A 125 13.47 -32.50 49.87
CA ILE A 125 14.67 -32.08 50.60
C ILE A 125 14.34 -30.81 51.37
N GLY A 126 14.39 -30.92 52.70
CA GLY A 126 14.33 -29.80 53.62
C GLY A 126 15.64 -29.02 53.65
N ALA A 127 15.52 -27.71 53.82
CA ALA A 127 16.57 -26.86 54.35
C ALA A 127 15.90 -25.76 55.17
N ASP A 128 16.26 -25.70 56.44
CA ASP A 128 15.77 -24.73 57.41
C ASP A 128 16.06 -23.28 56.96
N PRO A 129 15.16 -22.32 57.24
CA PRO A 129 15.45 -20.91 57.04
C PRO A 129 16.36 -20.37 58.16
N PRO A 130 17.35 -19.51 57.85
CA PRO A 130 18.12 -18.83 58.88
C PRO A 130 17.26 -17.78 59.63
N PRO A 131 17.47 -17.59 60.94
CA PRO A 131 16.76 -16.60 61.72
C PRO A 131 17.37 -15.20 61.56
N ASN A 132 16.50 -14.19 61.61
CA ASN A 132 16.80 -12.77 61.86
C ASN A 132 17.68 -12.02 60.85
N ALA A 133 17.03 -11.39 59.88
CA ALA A 133 17.48 -10.12 59.32
C ALA A 133 16.53 -9.01 59.82
N THR A 134 17.07 -8.19 60.71
CA THR A 134 16.47 -7.00 61.31
C THR A 134 15.97 -6.03 60.25
N ALA A 135 14.70 -5.66 60.35
CA ALA A 135 14.09 -4.58 59.57
C ALA A 135 14.76 -3.24 59.91
N GLY A 136 15.63 -2.77 59.02
CA GLY A 136 16.04 -1.38 58.95
C GLY A 136 15.00 -0.61 58.14
N GLY A 137 14.33 0.34 58.79
CA GLY A 137 13.34 1.21 58.16
C GLY A 137 13.97 2.00 57.01
N VAL A 138 13.48 1.74 55.80
CA VAL A 138 13.59 2.70 54.71
C VAL A 138 12.39 3.62 54.83
N ASP A 139 12.64 4.86 55.25
CA ASP A 139 11.64 5.92 55.20
C ASP A 139 11.13 6.00 53.77
N ALA A 140 9.84 5.71 53.60
CA ALA A 140 9.13 5.89 52.36
C ALA A 140 9.16 7.38 52.01
N LEU A 141 10.07 7.76 51.12
CA LEU A 141 10.04 9.06 50.47
C LEU A 141 8.66 9.19 49.82
N ALA A 142 7.83 10.04 50.41
CA ALA A 142 6.50 10.35 49.94
C ALA A 142 6.61 10.88 48.51
N VAL A 143 6.31 10.02 47.54
CA VAL A 143 6.14 10.40 46.14
C VAL A 143 4.90 11.27 46.08
N ASP A 144 5.07 12.56 45.78
CA ASP A 144 3.97 13.50 45.64
C ASP A 144 3.01 13.01 44.54
N PRO A 145 1.76 12.62 44.87
CA PRO A 145 0.80 12.15 43.89
C PRO A 145 0.35 13.24 42.90
N ASN A 146 0.74 14.50 43.11
CA ASN A 146 0.50 15.63 42.21
C ASN A 146 1.73 16.05 41.40
N ALA A 147 2.88 15.37 41.54
CA ALA A 147 3.98 15.55 40.61
C ALA A 147 3.55 14.96 39.25
N GLY A 148 2.93 15.81 38.42
CA GLY A 148 2.62 15.47 37.03
C GLY A 148 3.87 14.94 36.34
N PRO A 149 3.73 14.06 35.32
CA PRO A 149 4.90 13.51 34.63
C PRO A 149 5.77 14.68 34.20
N GLU A 150 6.99 14.76 34.73
CA GLU A 150 7.95 15.76 34.28
C GLU A 150 8.01 15.61 32.77
N VAL A 151 7.52 16.64 32.07
CA VAL A 151 7.67 16.73 30.63
C VAL A 151 9.17 16.91 30.45
N PHE A 152 9.88 15.78 30.26
CA PHE A 152 11.28 15.78 29.90
C PHE A 152 11.38 16.60 28.62
N GLY A 153 11.66 17.89 28.76
CA GLY A 153 11.86 18.80 27.64
C GLY A 153 12.87 18.15 26.72
N GLU A 154 12.56 18.12 25.42
CA GLU A 154 13.43 17.55 24.40
C GLU A 154 14.84 18.11 24.60
N ARG A 155 15.74 17.28 25.16
CA ARG A 155 17.13 17.68 25.37
C ARG A 155 17.68 18.01 23.98
N PRO A 156 18.24 19.22 23.77
CA PRO A 156 18.79 19.58 22.47
C PRO A 156 19.86 18.54 22.06
N PRO A 157 19.97 18.20 20.76
CA PRO A 157 20.96 17.23 20.29
C PRO A 157 22.38 17.64 20.74
N ASP A 158 23.07 16.72 21.42
CA ASP A 158 24.44 16.87 21.87
C ASP A 158 25.35 15.94 21.06
N HIS A 159 25.86 16.47 19.94
CA HIS A 159 26.71 15.71 19.03
C HIS A 159 28.01 15.22 19.69
N ASN A 160 28.55 15.98 20.67
CA ASN A 160 29.80 15.60 21.33
C ASN A 160 29.58 14.40 22.27
N GLU A 161 28.49 14.41 23.04
CA GLU A 161 28.05 13.25 23.82
C GLU A 161 27.86 12.03 22.91
N ALA A 162 27.15 12.21 21.80
CA ALA A 162 26.92 11.16 20.83
C ALA A 162 28.26 10.55 20.34
N VAL A 163 29.22 11.38 19.91
CA VAL A 163 30.53 10.91 19.45
C VAL A 163 31.29 10.13 20.54
N ARG A 164 31.21 10.54 21.81
CA ARG A 164 31.83 9.78 22.92
C ARG A 164 31.18 8.40 23.06
N GLN A 165 29.85 8.35 23.14
CA GLN A 165 29.10 7.09 23.28
C GLN A 165 29.34 6.15 22.08
N TYR A 166 29.39 6.69 20.86
CA TYR A 166 29.73 5.93 19.67
C TYR A 166 31.13 5.30 19.74
N ARG A 167 32.15 6.02 20.23
CA ARG A 167 33.51 5.48 20.39
C ARG A 167 33.54 4.34 21.41
N VAL A 168 32.82 4.47 22.52
CA VAL A 168 32.64 3.41 23.52
C VAL A 168 31.97 2.18 22.87
N GLY A 169 30.89 2.39 22.11
CA GLY A 169 30.19 1.32 21.39
C GLY A 169 31.07 0.60 20.37
N VAL A 170 31.89 1.33 19.61
CA VAL A 170 32.87 0.72 18.69
C VAL A 170 33.91 -0.11 19.43
N GLY A 171 34.35 0.33 20.62
CA GLY A 171 35.25 -0.43 21.50
C GLY A 171 34.65 -1.77 21.90
N HIS A 172 33.44 -1.76 22.46
CA HIS A 172 32.71 -2.98 22.84
C HIS A 172 32.42 -3.88 21.63
N TYR A 173 32.04 -3.30 20.49
CA TYR A 173 31.75 -4.06 19.27
C TYR A 173 32.98 -4.83 18.77
N LYS A 174 34.15 -4.18 18.77
CA LYS A 174 35.43 -4.82 18.40
C LYS A 174 35.84 -5.90 19.39
N ALA A 175 35.49 -5.75 20.67
CA ALA A 175 35.74 -6.75 21.71
C ALA A 175 34.73 -7.93 21.68
N GLY A 176 33.75 -7.94 20.75
CA GLY A 176 32.72 -8.97 20.68
C GLY A 176 31.61 -8.84 21.74
N GLN A 177 31.61 -7.75 22.50
CA GLN A 177 30.65 -7.43 23.55
C GLN A 177 29.40 -6.76 22.94
N ILE A 178 28.58 -7.55 22.23
CA ILE A 178 27.50 -7.05 21.38
C ILE A 178 26.42 -6.29 22.15
N GLU A 179 26.04 -6.74 23.35
CA GLU A 179 25.02 -6.10 24.19
C GLU A 179 25.48 -4.73 24.72
N GLN A 180 26.71 -4.66 25.23
CA GLN A 180 27.32 -3.41 25.69
C GLN A 180 27.50 -2.42 24.53
N ALA A 181 27.90 -2.93 23.35
CA ALA A 181 28.00 -2.12 22.15
C ALA A 181 26.64 -1.54 21.74
N LEU A 182 25.58 -2.36 21.77
CA LEU A 182 24.23 -1.91 21.47
C LEU A 182 23.79 -0.79 22.42
N GLY A 183 23.97 -0.97 23.74
CA GLY A 183 23.62 0.06 24.72
C GLY A 183 24.32 1.40 24.46
N ALA A 184 25.62 1.38 24.14
CA ALA A 184 26.38 2.58 23.82
C ALA A 184 25.97 3.20 22.46
N PHE A 185 25.62 2.40 21.45
CA PHE A 185 25.10 2.93 20.18
C PHE A 185 23.72 3.54 20.31
N LEU A 186 22.84 2.99 21.15
CA LEU A 186 21.53 3.58 21.44
C LEU A 186 21.69 4.89 22.21
N ALA A 187 22.50 4.91 23.28
CA ALA A 187 22.82 6.15 24.00
C ALA A 187 23.41 7.24 23.09
N SER A 188 24.22 6.83 22.10
CA SER A 188 24.72 7.75 21.07
C SER A 188 23.63 8.27 20.14
N GLY A 189 22.65 7.45 19.78
CA GLY A 189 21.51 7.87 18.95
C GLY A 189 20.52 8.74 19.70
N ASP A 190 20.36 8.52 21.01
CA ASP A 190 19.51 9.35 21.87
C ASP A 190 20.13 10.73 22.12
N ALA A 191 21.46 10.80 22.24
CA ALA A 191 22.18 12.06 22.37
C ALA A 191 22.12 12.91 21.09
N ASP A 192 22.16 12.30 19.91
CA ASP A 192 21.96 12.98 18.62
C ASP A 192 21.10 12.12 17.66
N PRO A 193 19.76 12.32 17.67
CA PRO A 193 18.83 11.55 16.84
C PRO A 193 19.03 11.73 15.33
N THR A 194 19.79 12.74 14.90
CA THR A 194 20.07 13.01 13.48
C THR A 194 21.29 12.26 12.98
N TRP A 195 22.06 11.62 13.87
CA TRP A 195 23.28 10.93 13.50
C TRP A 195 23.01 9.47 13.10
N ALA A 196 23.20 9.18 11.81
CA ALA A 196 22.84 7.87 11.25
C ALA A 196 23.80 6.72 11.63
N LYS A 197 25.08 7.01 11.91
CA LYS A 197 26.12 5.97 12.12
C LYS A 197 25.84 5.07 13.33
N PRO A 198 25.49 5.60 14.52
CA PRO A 198 25.16 4.77 15.67
C PRO A 198 23.95 3.86 15.41
N LEU A 199 22.89 4.38 14.79
CA LEU A 199 21.71 3.58 14.43
C LEU A 199 22.06 2.42 13.49
N TYR A 200 22.97 2.63 12.54
CA TYR A 200 23.44 1.55 11.66
C TYR A 200 24.13 0.42 12.43
N LEU A 201 25.03 0.77 13.35
CA LEU A 201 25.75 -0.21 14.15
C LEU A 201 24.83 -0.89 15.18
N ALA A 202 23.86 -0.16 15.75
CA ALA A 202 22.81 -0.74 16.58
C ALA A 202 21.99 -1.78 15.81
N ALA A 203 21.60 -1.48 14.56
CA ALA A 203 20.91 -2.44 13.70
C ALA A 203 21.75 -3.69 13.40
N ILE A 204 23.08 -3.55 13.24
CA ILE A 204 24.00 -4.68 13.11
C ILE A 204 24.03 -5.51 14.41
N CYS A 205 24.11 -4.87 15.57
CA CYS A 205 24.06 -5.57 16.87
C CYS A 205 22.75 -6.38 17.01
N TYR A 206 21.60 -5.76 16.71
CA TYR A 206 20.32 -6.46 16.70
C TYR A 206 20.29 -7.65 15.73
N ALA A 207 20.83 -7.49 14.52
CA ALA A 207 20.92 -8.58 13.55
C ALA A 207 21.79 -9.75 14.05
N ARG A 208 22.93 -9.45 14.70
CA ARG A 208 23.83 -10.45 15.32
C ARG A 208 23.19 -11.18 16.49
N MET A 209 22.41 -10.47 17.31
CA MET A 209 21.65 -11.04 18.41
C MET A 209 20.43 -11.86 17.96
N GLY A 210 20.13 -11.91 16.65
CA GLY A 210 18.97 -12.63 16.13
C GLY A 210 17.65 -11.92 16.42
N GLN A 211 17.67 -10.59 16.53
CA GLN A 211 16.51 -9.73 16.76
C GLN A 211 16.13 -8.97 15.47
N PRO A 212 15.50 -9.63 14.47
CA PRO A 212 15.26 -9.03 13.15
C PRO A 212 14.24 -7.89 13.19
N VAL A 213 13.27 -7.94 14.11
CA VAL A 213 12.23 -6.92 14.26
C VAL A 213 12.86 -5.58 14.66
N ASP A 214 13.72 -5.61 15.67
CA ASP A 214 14.39 -4.43 16.22
C ASP A 214 15.41 -3.87 15.21
N ALA A 215 16.19 -4.72 14.56
CA ALA A 215 17.09 -4.30 13.49
C ALA A 215 16.37 -3.56 12.35
N VAL A 216 15.22 -4.06 11.89
CA VAL A 216 14.40 -3.39 10.87
C VAL A 216 13.81 -2.07 11.39
N ALA A 217 13.37 -2.03 12.65
CA ALA A 217 12.86 -0.82 13.27
C ALA A 217 13.94 0.27 13.37
N THR A 218 15.15 -0.07 13.79
CA THR A 218 16.29 0.85 13.86
C THR A 218 16.71 1.36 12.47
N LEU A 219 16.72 0.50 11.44
CA LEU A 219 16.99 0.94 10.07
C LEU A 219 15.88 1.86 9.53
N LYS A 220 14.62 1.67 9.95
CA LYS A 220 13.51 2.58 9.61
C LYS A 220 13.69 3.94 10.26
N GLN A 221 14.03 3.97 11.55
CA GLN A 221 14.36 5.22 12.25
C GLN A 221 15.51 5.94 11.54
N MET A 222 16.58 5.22 11.18
CA MET A 222 17.69 5.78 10.42
C MET A 222 17.25 6.34 9.07
N LYS A 223 16.39 5.63 8.31
CA LYS A 223 15.83 6.13 7.04
C LYS A 223 15.08 7.45 7.20
N ASN A 224 14.36 7.61 8.32
CA ASN A 224 13.55 8.80 8.60
C ASN A 224 14.39 10.06 8.86
N ILE A 225 15.69 9.93 9.18
CA ILE A 225 16.63 11.06 9.25
C ILE A 225 16.72 11.80 7.91
N ASN A 226 16.43 11.12 6.79
CA ASN A 226 16.41 11.66 5.43
C ASN A 226 17.73 12.28 4.93
N SER A 227 18.85 12.05 5.61
CA SER A 227 20.18 12.46 5.14
C SER A 227 20.69 11.53 4.02
N ASP A 228 21.58 12.05 3.16
CA ASP A 228 22.21 11.23 2.10
C ASP A 228 22.99 10.04 2.69
N LEU A 229 23.68 10.28 3.80
CA LEU A 229 24.42 9.25 4.54
C LEU A 229 23.46 8.16 5.05
N ALA A 230 22.34 8.53 5.68
CA ALA A 230 21.34 7.57 6.14
C ALA A 230 20.81 6.72 4.99
N ARG A 231 20.44 7.35 3.86
CA ARG A 231 19.98 6.64 2.65
C ARG A 231 21.05 5.69 2.10
N GLN A 232 22.32 6.08 2.12
CA GLN A 232 23.43 5.22 1.72
C GLN A 232 23.60 4.03 2.65
N LEU A 233 23.54 4.23 3.97
CA LEU A 233 23.66 3.17 4.98
C LEU A 233 22.48 2.19 4.92
N VAL A 234 21.24 2.66 4.72
CA VAL A 234 20.08 1.78 4.52
C VAL A 234 20.24 0.90 3.27
N ARG A 235 20.77 1.45 2.18
CA ARG A 235 21.07 0.65 0.97
C ARG A 235 22.17 -0.36 1.24
N ARG A 236 23.27 0.08 1.88
CA ARG A 236 24.39 -0.78 2.27
C ARG A 236 23.94 -1.94 3.16
N ALA A 237 22.96 -1.75 4.03
CA ALA A 237 22.40 -2.83 4.85
C ALA A 237 21.93 -4.01 3.98
N GLY A 238 21.38 -3.75 2.79
CA GLY A 238 20.97 -4.79 1.84
C GLY A 238 22.12 -5.68 1.35
N GLU A 239 23.34 -5.15 1.34
CA GLU A 239 24.56 -5.78 0.81
C GLU A 239 25.45 -6.36 1.94
N ASP A 240 25.42 -5.78 3.14
CA ASP A 240 26.27 -6.18 4.27
C ASP A 240 25.94 -7.60 4.76
N ARG A 241 26.99 -8.40 5.00
CA ARG A 241 26.88 -9.80 5.42
C ARG A 241 26.16 -9.97 6.75
N GLU A 242 26.27 -8.99 7.65
CA GLU A 242 25.63 -8.99 8.97
C GLU A 242 24.10 -9.09 8.87
N PHE A 243 23.51 -8.57 7.78
CA PHE A 243 22.07 -8.61 7.55
C PHE A 243 21.63 -9.78 6.66
N ALA A 244 22.51 -10.76 6.36
CA ALA A 244 22.19 -11.84 5.42
C ALA A 244 20.93 -12.62 5.80
N ARG A 245 20.67 -12.83 7.10
CA ARG A 245 19.45 -13.49 7.59
C ARG A 245 18.19 -12.64 7.36
N LEU A 246 18.31 -11.32 7.48
CA LEU A 246 17.19 -10.38 7.32
C LEU A 246 16.78 -10.17 5.87
N ARG A 247 17.64 -10.52 4.89
CA ARG A 247 17.29 -10.38 3.46
C ARG A 247 16.07 -11.18 3.03
N LYS A 248 15.65 -12.18 3.82
CA LYS A 248 14.41 -12.94 3.58
C LYS A 248 13.17 -12.19 4.07
N GLU A 249 13.32 -11.27 5.02
CA GLU A 249 12.21 -10.54 5.64
C GLU A 249 11.63 -9.49 4.68
N PRO A 250 10.32 -9.54 4.37
CA PRO A 250 9.69 -8.59 3.45
C PRO A 250 9.88 -7.12 3.88
N ALA A 251 9.82 -6.86 5.20
CA ALA A 251 10.00 -5.52 5.74
C ALA A 251 11.42 -4.98 5.52
N PHE A 252 12.43 -5.84 5.62
CA PHE A 252 13.82 -5.47 5.35
C PHE A 252 14.06 -5.21 3.86
N LYS A 253 13.51 -6.06 2.98
CA LYS A 253 13.61 -5.87 1.52
C LYS A 253 12.97 -4.57 1.06
N SER A 254 11.76 -4.28 1.54
CA SER A 254 11.05 -3.02 1.25
C SER A 254 11.84 -1.80 1.74
N LEU A 255 12.49 -1.92 2.90
CA LEU A 255 13.26 -0.84 3.50
C LEU A 255 14.56 -0.53 2.75
N THR A 256 15.37 -1.56 2.52
CA THR A 256 16.72 -1.46 1.92
C THR A 256 16.68 -1.39 0.39
N GLY A 257 15.58 -1.85 -0.20
CA GLY A 257 15.45 -2.05 -1.63
C GLY A 257 16.24 -3.25 -2.15
N ALA A 258 16.70 -4.16 -1.28
CA ALA A 258 17.33 -5.40 -1.67
C ALA A 258 16.31 -6.30 -2.40
N ALA A 259 16.42 -6.37 -3.72
CA ALA A 259 15.63 -7.27 -4.56
C ALA A 259 16.40 -8.57 -4.76
N VAL A 260 15.73 -9.71 -4.59
CA VAL A 260 16.25 -11.01 -5.00
C VAL A 260 16.00 -11.15 -6.50
N VAL A 261 17.05 -11.05 -7.31
CA VAL A 261 16.96 -11.06 -8.78
C VAL A 261 17.18 -12.48 -9.33
N GLN A 262 16.32 -12.91 -10.23
CA GLN A 262 16.55 -14.08 -11.09
C GLN A 262 16.73 -13.63 -12.54
N ILE A 263 17.65 -14.26 -13.26
CA ILE A 263 17.81 -14.07 -14.71
C ILE A 263 17.54 -15.40 -15.41
N LEU A 264 16.69 -15.38 -16.42
CA LEU A 264 16.32 -16.52 -17.24
C LEU A 264 16.73 -16.27 -18.69
N ASN A 265 17.45 -17.22 -19.28
CA ASN A 265 17.80 -17.20 -20.69
C ASN A 265 16.63 -17.75 -21.51
N GLY A 266 15.89 -16.88 -22.18
CA GLY A 266 14.90 -17.24 -23.20
C GLY A 266 15.45 -17.16 -24.63
N GLY A 267 16.71 -16.73 -24.81
CA GLY A 267 17.33 -16.54 -26.12
C GLY A 267 18.12 -17.74 -26.67
N GLY A 268 18.04 -18.90 -26.02
CA GLY A 268 18.82 -20.09 -26.40
C GLY A 268 20.33 -19.87 -26.29
N ASP A 269 21.12 -20.56 -27.12
CA ASP A 269 22.59 -20.51 -27.05
C ASP A 269 23.15 -19.09 -27.22
N LYS A 270 22.52 -18.30 -28.10
CA LYS A 270 22.90 -16.91 -28.36
C LYS A 270 22.65 -16.01 -27.15
N GLY A 271 21.57 -16.24 -26.39
CA GLY A 271 21.25 -15.47 -25.19
C GLY A 271 22.11 -15.82 -23.96
N ALA A 272 22.79 -16.96 -23.97
CA ALA A 272 23.57 -17.42 -22.81
C ALA A 272 24.77 -16.51 -22.51
N GLU A 273 25.41 -15.96 -23.55
CA GLU A 273 26.52 -15.03 -23.38
C GLU A 273 26.07 -13.69 -22.78
N ASP A 274 24.95 -13.16 -23.27
CA ASP A 274 24.37 -11.91 -22.75
C ASP A 274 23.96 -12.06 -21.29
N VAL A 275 23.32 -13.18 -20.93
CA VAL A 275 22.94 -13.46 -19.54
C VAL A 275 24.16 -13.51 -18.62
N ARG A 276 25.29 -14.08 -19.07
CA ARG A 276 26.54 -14.04 -18.29
C ARG A 276 27.03 -12.60 -18.10
N LYS A 277 27.04 -11.78 -19.15
CA LYS A 277 27.39 -10.35 -19.07
C LYS A 277 26.45 -9.56 -18.15
N PHE A 278 25.16 -9.90 -18.14
CA PHE A 278 24.19 -9.27 -17.25
C PHE A 278 24.46 -9.57 -15.79
N VAL A 279 24.78 -10.82 -15.46
CA VAL A 279 25.17 -11.21 -14.10
C VAL A 279 26.38 -10.42 -13.65
N GLU A 280 27.46 -10.43 -14.43
CA GLU A 280 28.69 -9.68 -14.14
C GLU A 280 28.41 -8.18 -13.95
N THR A 281 27.62 -7.58 -14.85
CA THR A 281 27.27 -6.16 -14.79
C THR A 281 26.44 -5.83 -13.54
N LEU A 282 25.45 -6.66 -13.18
CA LEU A 282 24.61 -6.41 -12.02
C LEU A 282 25.38 -6.60 -10.70
N GLU A 283 26.16 -7.68 -10.59
CA GLU A 283 26.99 -7.95 -9.41
C GLU A 283 28.06 -6.87 -9.24
N GLY A 284 28.70 -6.42 -10.32
CA GLY A 284 29.62 -5.28 -10.31
C GLY A 284 28.98 -3.94 -9.92
N LYS A 285 27.64 -3.85 -9.92
CA LYS A 285 26.86 -2.69 -9.43
C LYS A 285 26.18 -2.93 -8.09
N GLY A 286 26.56 -4.00 -7.37
CA GLY A 286 25.99 -4.36 -6.06
C GLY A 286 24.56 -4.86 -6.12
N ILE A 287 24.10 -5.38 -7.28
CA ILE A 287 22.78 -5.98 -7.43
C ILE A 287 22.97 -7.51 -7.52
N PRO A 288 22.83 -8.24 -6.40
CA PRO A 288 23.11 -9.67 -6.38
C PRO A 288 22.09 -10.45 -7.22
N VAL A 289 22.57 -11.33 -8.09
CA VAL A 289 21.74 -12.25 -8.86
C VAL A 289 21.64 -13.57 -8.10
N ALA A 290 20.46 -13.88 -7.60
CA ALA A 290 20.25 -15.05 -6.76
C ALA A 290 20.21 -16.37 -7.55
N ARG A 291 19.77 -16.31 -8.81
CA ARG A 291 19.72 -17.49 -9.69
C ARG A 291 19.80 -17.10 -11.15
N VAL A 292 20.54 -17.90 -11.90
CA VAL A 292 20.53 -17.93 -13.37
C VAL A 292 19.88 -19.24 -13.82
N GLY A 293 19.05 -19.20 -14.85
CA GLY A 293 18.43 -20.39 -15.43
C GLY A 293 18.06 -20.20 -16.89
N THR A 294 17.36 -21.18 -17.46
CA THR A 294 16.83 -21.15 -18.83
C THR A 294 15.32 -21.00 -18.74
N ASP A 295 14.72 -20.10 -19.54
CA ASP A 295 13.26 -20.05 -19.65
C ASP A 295 12.77 -21.29 -20.41
N ALA A 296 11.65 -21.85 -19.99
CA ALA A 296 11.09 -23.04 -20.65
C ALA A 296 10.61 -22.72 -22.08
N ASN A 297 10.32 -21.45 -22.35
CA ASN A 297 9.87 -20.97 -23.65
C ASN A 297 10.95 -20.09 -24.28
N SER A 298 11.24 -20.31 -25.55
CA SER A 298 12.07 -19.37 -26.31
C SER A 298 11.36 -18.02 -26.41
N ARG A 299 12.07 -16.94 -26.14
CA ARG A 299 11.56 -15.57 -26.17
C ARG A 299 12.30 -14.74 -27.22
N VAL A 300 11.55 -13.82 -27.80
CA VAL A 300 12.01 -12.86 -28.80
C VAL A 300 12.22 -11.47 -28.19
N SER A 301 11.65 -11.23 -27.02
CA SER A 301 11.74 -9.96 -26.30
C SER A 301 12.16 -10.18 -24.87
N ASP A 302 12.71 -9.13 -24.26
CA ASP A 302 13.03 -9.13 -22.84
C ASP A 302 11.76 -8.90 -22.02
N TYR A 303 11.60 -9.68 -20.96
CA TYR A 303 10.52 -9.50 -19.99
C TYR A 303 11.10 -9.21 -18.62
N LEU A 304 10.50 -8.28 -17.91
CA LEU A 304 10.89 -7.94 -16.56
C LEU A 304 9.69 -8.01 -15.63
N TYR A 305 9.68 -9.07 -14.84
CA TYR A 305 8.65 -9.30 -13.85
C TYR A 305 9.09 -8.72 -12.51
N ALA A 306 8.23 -7.95 -11.86
CA ALA A 306 8.48 -7.40 -10.54
C ALA A 306 7.32 -7.72 -9.60
N LYS A 307 7.61 -8.06 -8.34
CA LYS A 307 6.60 -8.08 -7.29
C LYS A 307 6.09 -6.66 -7.02
N PRO A 308 4.84 -6.51 -6.54
CA PRO A 308 4.34 -5.21 -6.09
C PRO A 308 5.30 -4.56 -5.09
N GLY A 309 5.72 -3.32 -5.37
CA GLY A 309 6.69 -2.55 -4.58
C GLY A 309 8.15 -2.67 -5.02
N PHE A 310 8.48 -3.55 -5.98
CA PHE A 310 9.83 -3.72 -6.52
C PHE A 310 9.99 -3.15 -7.94
N GLU A 311 9.02 -2.39 -8.44
CA GLU A 311 9.02 -1.82 -9.79
C GLU A 311 10.20 -0.86 -10.01
N LYS A 312 10.61 -0.11 -8.97
CA LYS A 312 11.77 0.79 -9.03
C LYS A 312 13.09 0.02 -9.16
N GLN A 313 13.19 -1.15 -8.55
CA GLN A 313 14.35 -2.03 -8.62
C GLN A 313 14.43 -2.69 -9.99
N ALA A 314 13.30 -3.15 -10.51
CA ALA A 314 13.20 -3.61 -11.88
C ALA A 314 13.66 -2.51 -12.86
N GLU A 315 13.16 -1.28 -12.73
CA GLU A 315 13.58 -0.16 -13.58
C GLU A 315 15.08 0.19 -13.41
N ARG A 316 15.64 0.01 -12.20
CA ARG A 316 17.09 0.13 -11.98
C ARG A 316 17.87 -0.94 -12.76
N ILE A 317 17.43 -2.20 -12.70
CA ILE A 317 18.04 -3.32 -13.43
C ILE A 317 18.03 -3.04 -14.93
N ARG A 318 16.87 -2.62 -15.47
CA ARG A 318 16.74 -2.22 -16.89
C ARG A 318 17.77 -1.18 -17.30
N ARG A 319 17.90 -0.11 -16.51
CA ARG A 319 18.85 0.99 -16.79
C ARG A 319 20.31 0.55 -16.67
N VAL A 320 20.65 -0.23 -15.65
CA VAL A 320 22.02 -0.74 -15.44
C VAL A 320 22.46 -1.61 -16.61
N LEU A 321 21.58 -2.49 -17.07
CA LEU A 321 21.84 -3.40 -18.19
C LEU A 321 21.68 -2.74 -19.56
N ARG A 322 21.22 -1.48 -19.62
CA ARG A 322 20.89 -0.77 -20.86
C ARG A 322 19.98 -1.57 -21.78
N LEU A 323 19.05 -2.33 -21.19
CA LEU A 323 18.09 -3.11 -21.96
C LEU A 323 17.20 -2.15 -22.77
N GLY A 324 16.93 -2.52 -24.01
CA GLY A 324 16.10 -1.74 -24.92
C GLY A 324 14.61 -1.88 -24.59
N LEU A 325 13.85 -2.48 -25.51
CA LEU A 325 12.45 -2.79 -25.27
C LEU A 325 12.34 -3.95 -24.27
N VAL A 326 11.81 -3.65 -23.09
CA VAL A 326 11.51 -4.64 -22.06
C VAL A 326 10.02 -4.57 -21.71
N HIS A 327 9.35 -5.71 -21.75
CA HIS A 327 7.96 -5.85 -21.33
C HIS A 327 7.90 -5.98 -19.81
N GLN A 328 7.43 -4.94 -19.12
CA GLN A 328 7.28 -4.99 -17.67
C GLN A 328 5.97 -5.70 -17.28
N ARG A 329 6.05 -6.63 -16.32
CA ARG A 329 4.93 -7.42 -15.83
C ARG A 329 4.93 -7.48 -14.31
N LYS A 330 3.75 -7.66 -13.71
CA LYS A 330 3.62 -7.88 -12.27
C LYS A 330 3.72 -9.38 -11.97
N ILE A 331 4.51 -9.74 -10.96
CA ILE A 331 4.55 -11.09 -10.40
C ILE A 331 3.32 -11.27 -9.53
N THR A 332 2.41 -12.15 -9.96
CA THR A 332 1.19 -12.51 -9.22
C THR A 332 1.23 -13.94 -8.69
N TRP A 333 2.26 -14.72 -9.01
CA TRP A 333 2.43 -16.11 -8.57
C TRP A 333 3.45 -16.21 -7.42
N PRO A 334 3.37 -17.26 -6.59
CA PRO A 334 4.34 -17.47 -5.52
C PRO A 334 5.73 -17.76 -6.10
N THR A 335 6.69 -16.90 -5.79
CA THR A 335 8.09 -17.06 -6.19
C THR A 335 9.01 -16.44 -5.13
N PRO A 336 10.20 -17.02 -4.86
CA PRO A 336 11.15 -16.44 -3.92
C PRO A 336 11.82 -15.16 -4.47
N TYR A 337 11.74 -14.92 -5.78
CA TYR A 337 12.38 -13.78 -6.45
C TYR A 337 11.48 -12.54 -6.40
N ASP A 338 12.10 -11.38 -6.26
CA ASP A 338 11.38 -10.10 -6.22
C ASP A 338 11.38 -9.45 -7.61
N VAL A 339 12.43 -9.70 -8.40
CA VAL A 339 12.53 -9.32 -9.80
C VAL A 339 13.01 -10.52 -10.62
N ILE A 340 12.36 -10.81 -11.74
CA ILE A 340 12.77 -11.84 -12.69
C ILE A 340 12.97 -11.17 -14.05
N LEU A 341 14.19 -11.22 -14.56
CA LEU A 341 14.52 -10.81 -15.93
C LEU A 341 14.54 -12.05 -16.81
N VAL A 342 13.73 -12.07 -17.87
CA VAL A 342 13.82 -13.06 -18.94
C VAL A 342 14.44 -12.38 -20.14
N HIS A 343 15.65 -12.79 -20.53
CA HIS A 343 16.35 -12.26 -21.70
C HIS A 343 15.93 -13.02 -22.96
N GLY A 344 15.40 -12.32 -23.95
CA GLY A 344 15.03 -12.88 -25.24
C GLY A 344 16.12 -12.70 -26.29
N LEU A 345 15.92 -13.21 -27.50
CA LEU A 345 16.76 -12.84 -28.64
C LEU A 345 16.32 -11.49 -29.19
N PRO A 346 17.07 -10.40 -28.98
CA PRO A 346 16.61 -9.07 -29.33
C PRO A 346 16.25 -8.98 -30.82
N GLN A 347 14.97 -8.75 -31.10
CA GLN A 347 14.57 -8.27 -32.42
C GLN A 347 14.84 -6.77 -32.52
N LYS A 348 15.41 -6.34 -33.65
CA LYS A 348 15.52 -4.91 -33.96
C LYS A 348 14.11 -4.33 -34.10
N GLY A 349 13.59 -3.66 -33.08
CA GLY A 349 12.23 -3.10 -33.07
C GLY A 349 11.99 -2.01 -32.02
N LYS A 350 10.94 -1.19 -32.20
CA LYS A 350 10.53 -0.06 -31.33
C LYS A 350 9.66 -0.52 -30.15
N TRP A 351 9.63 0.29 -29.09
CA TRP A 351 8.97 0.04 -27.82
C TRP A 351 7.47 -0.26 -27.92
N VAL A 352 7.00 -1.35 -27.30
CA VAL A 352 5.58 -1.71 -27.15
C VAL A 352 5.29 -2.01 -25.67
N ASP A 353 4.52 -1.16 -25.00
CA ASP A 353 3.92 -1.48 -23.71
C ASP A 353 2.77 -2.46 -23.97
N ASP A 354 2.89 -3.67 -23.43
CA ASP A 354 1.91 -4.72 -23.67
C ASP A 354 0.52 -4.39 -23.10
N GLU A 355 0.41 -3.57 -22.05
CA GLU A 355 -0.89 -3.11 -21.54
C GLU A 355 -1.49 -2.04 -22.46
N ALA A 356 -0.65 -1.15 -22.97
CA ALA A 356 -1.07 -0.21 -24.01
C ALA A 356 -1.49 -0.94 -25.29
N GLU A 357 -0.78 -2.00 -25.69
CA GLU A 357 -1.11 -2.78 -26.88
C GLU A 357 -2.38 -3.61 -26.67
N LYS A 358 -2.53 -4.27 -25.51
CA LYS A 358 -3.76 -4.99 -25.18
C LYS A 358 -4.96 -4.05 -25.08
N SER A 359 -4.81 -2.89 -24.45
CA SER A 359 -5.88 -1.89 -24.37
C SER A 359 -6.21 -1.30 -25.74
N ALA A 360 -5.21 -1.04 -26.60
CA ALA A 360 -5.43 -0.61 -27.98
C ALA A 360 -6.16 -1.69 -28.81
N LYS A 361 -5.75 -2.96 -28.71
CA LYS A 361 -6.42 -4.09 -29.38
C LYS A 361 -7.86 -4.26 -28.90
N LYS A 362 -8.10 -4.17 -27.59
CA LYS A 362 -9.45 -4.21 -27.01
C LYS A 362 -10.30 -3.02 -27.49
N ALA A 363 -9.77 -1.81 -27.44
CA ALA A 363 -10.45 -0.61 -27.93
C ALA A 363 -10.79 -0.70 -29.42
N ALA A 364 -9.89 -1.24 -30.25
CA ALA A 364 -10.15 -1.49 -31.66
C ALA A 364 -11.26 -2.54 -31.88
N ALA A 365 -11.27 -3.61 -31.08
CA ALA A 365 -12.33 -4.63 -31.13
C ALA A 365 -13.70 -4.07 -30.68
N ASP A 366 -13.72 -3.28 -29.61
CA ASP A 366 -14.92 -2.63 -29.08
C ASP A 366 -15.47 -1.62 -30.10
N ARG A 367 -14.60 -0.84 -30.75
CA ARG A 367 -14.98 0.07 -31.84
C ARG A 367 -15.59 -0.68 -33.03
N LYS A 368 -14.96 -1.77 -33.47
CA LYS A 368 -15.49 -2.61 -34.58
C LYS A 368 -16.85 -3.21 -34.23
N LYS A 369 -17.05 -3.60 -32.97
CA LYS A 369 -18.36 -4.09 -32.47
C LYS A 369 -19.41 -2.98 -32.44
N ALA A 370 -19.04 -1.77 -32.02
CA ALA A 370 -19.93 -0.61 -32.04
C ALA A 370 -20.34 -0.20 -33.46
N GLU A 371 -19.38 -0.16 -34.41
CA GLU A 371 -19.64 0.12 -35.82
C GLU A 371 -20.58 -0.93 -36.45
N ALA A 372 -20.39 -2.21 -36.14
CA ALA A 372 -21.29 -3.28 -36.59
C ALA A 372 -22.71 -3.17 -36.00
N ALA A 373 -22.82 -2.79 -34.72
CA ALA A 373 -24.11 -2.58 -34.07
C ALA A 373 -24.86 -1.36 -34.64
N ALA A 374 -24.15 -0.26 -34.91
CA ALA A 374 -24.71 0.93 -35.54
C ALA A 374 -25.23 0.62 -36.94
N LYS A 375 -24.46 -0.10 -37.76
CA LYS A 375 -24.89 -0.52 -39.10
C LYS A 375 -26.13 -1.42 -39.05
N LYS A 376 -26.18 -2.39 -38.12
CA LYS A 376 -27.36 -3.25 -37.95
C LYS A 376 -28.62 -2.46 -37.56
N LYS A 377 -28.47 -1.40 -36.76
CA LYS A 377 -29.57 -0.51 -36.39
C LYS A 377 -30.06 0.30 -37.59
N GLU A 378 -29.13 0.87 -38.38
CA GLU A 378 -29.45 1.59 -39.61
C GLU A 378 -30.18 0.70 -40.63
N ASP A 379 -29.69 -0.52 -40.84
CA ASP A 379 -30.33 -1.51 -41.73
C ASP A 379 -31.75 -1.88 -41.24
N ALA A 380 -31.96 -1.99 -39.93
CA ALA A 380 -33.28 -2.28 -39.35
C ALA A 380 -34.25 -1.10 -39.47
N GLU A 381 -33.79 0.13 -39.24
CA GLU A 381 -34.59 1.34 -39.44
C GLU A 381 -34.96 1.53 -40.92
N ALA A 382 -34.03 1.27 -41.84
CA ALA A 382 -34.29 1.31 -43.28
C ALA A 382 -35.31 0.23 -43.71
N ALA A 383 -35.25 -0.97 -43.13
CA ALA A 383 -36.23 -2.02 -43.38
C ALA A 383 -37.63 -1.64 -42.86
N ALA A 384 -37.72 -1.10 -41.64
CA ALA A 384 -38.99 -0.62 -41.07
C ALA A 384 -39.59 0.53 -41.89
N ALA A 385 -38.76 1.45 -42.39
CA ALA A 385 -39.21 2.55 -43.26
C ALA A 385 -39.78 2.02 -44.60
N ARG A 386 -39.16 0.98 -45.18
CA ARG A 386 -39.66 0.35 -46.41
C ARG A 386 -41.00 -0.34 -46.20
N GLU A 387 -41.18 -1.06 -45.08
CA GLU A 387 -42.46 -1.70 -44.76
C GLU A 387 -43.57 -0.66 -44.52
N LYS A 388 -43.26 0.42 -43.80
CA LYS A 388 -44.20 1.54 -43.62
C LYS A 388 -44.61 2.15 -44.97
N ALA A 389 -43.64 2.42 -45.86
CA ALA A 389 -43.91 2.99 -47.18
C ALA A 389 -44.80 2.07 -48.05
N LYS A 390 -44.63 0.74 -47.96
CA LYS A 390 -45.53 -0.21 -48.63
C LYS A 390 -46.95 -0.14 -48.07
N ALA A 391 -47.11 -0.09 -46.74
CA ALA A 391 -48.42 0.02 -46.10
C ALA A 391 -49.14 1.32 -46.48
N ASP A 392 -48.40 2.44 -46.49
CA ASP A 392 -48.93 3.75 -46.91
C ASP A 392 -49.35 3.73 -48.38
N PHE A 393 -48.59 3.07 -49.25
CA PHE A 393 -48.93 2.89 -50.67
C PHE A 393 -50.20 2.05 -50.88
N GLU A 394 -50.36 0.93 -50.16
CA GLU A 394 -51.58 0.11 -50.23
C GLU A 394 -52.82 0.86 -49.71
N ASN A 395 -52.68 1.64 -48.63
CA ASN A 395 -53.75 2.49 -48.13
C ASN A 395 -54.15 3.57 -49.15
N PHE A 396 -53.17 4.17 -49.83
CA PHE A 396 -53.41 5.12 -50.90
C PHE A 396 -54.15 4.50 -52.09
N LYS A 397 -53.79 3.26 -52.48
CA LYS A 397 -54.49 2.52 -53.53
C LYS A 397 -55.96 2.26 -53.18
N LYS A 398 -56.24 1.79 -51.96
CA LYS A 398 -57.62 1.62 -51.45
C LYS A 398 -58.40 2.92 -51.48
N PHE A 399 -57.76 4.03 -51.10
CA PHE A 399 -58.38 5.36 -51.16
C PHE A 399 -58.75 5.76 -52.59
N GLN A 400 -57.88 5.51 -53.57
CA GLN A 400 -58.22 5.75 -54.98
C GLN A 400 -59.36 4.85 -55.49
N GLU A 401 -59.38 3.58 -55.10
CA GLU A 401 -60.47 2.66 -55.45
C GLU A 401 -61.81 3.14 -54.89
N MET A 402 -61.84 3.68 -53.66
CA MET A 402 -63.04 4.29 -53.07
C MET A 402 -63.50 5.54 -53.83
N GLN A 403 -62.58 6.39 -54.31
CA GLN A 403 -62.96 7.57 -55.10
C GLN A 403 -63.50 7.22 -56.49
N ASN A 404 -63.03 6.12 -57.08
CA ASN A 404 -63.41 5.72 -58.43
C ASN A 404 -64.69 4.86 -58.50
N ASN A 405 -65.30 4.49 -57.36
CA ASN A 405 -66.55 3.71 -57.31
C ASN A 405 -67.67 4.46 -56.55
N PRO A 406 -68.25 5.53 -57.11
CA PRO A 406 -69.24 6.38 -56.42
C PRO A 406 -70.65 5.78 -56.25
N THR A 407 -70.88 4.51 -56.62
CA THR A 407 -72.22 3.87 -56.54
C THR A 407 -72.50 3.10 -55.25
N GLY A 408 -71.68 3.29 -54.21
CA GLY A 408 -71.91 2.71 -52.89
C GLY A 408 -73.23 3.18 -52.27
N GLN A 409 -74.20 2.26 -52.21
CA GLN A 409 -75.43 2.38 -51.43
C GLN A 409 -75.14 3.00 -50.05
N ILE A 410 -75.87 4.07 -49.75
CA ILE A 410 -75.86 4.72 -48.44
C ILE A 410 -76.26 3.66 -47.41
N PRO A 411 -75.39 3.28 -46.45
CA PRO A 411 -75.78 2.38 -45.38
C PRO A 411 -76.88 3.05 -44.56
N ASP A 412 -77.98 2.33 -44.35
CA ASP A 412 -79.10 2.76 -43.53
C ASP A 412 -78.60 3.26 -42.17
N GLY A 413 -79.07 4.46 -41.81
CA GLY A 413 -78.59 5.22 -40.65
C GLY A 413 -78.71 4.43 -39.34
N PRO A 414 -77.79 4.70 -38.38
CA PRO A 414 -77.83 4.04 -37.08
C PRO A 414 -79.15 4.33 -36.37
N LYS A 415 -79.88 3.27 -36.02
CA LYS A 415 -81.00 3.33 -35.08
C LYS A 415 -80.50 3.91 -33.76
N GLY A 416 -81.28 4.84 -33.21
CA GLY A 416 -80.92 5.65 -32.05
C GLY A 416 -80.60 4.84 -30.79
N PRO A 417 -79.87 5.44 -29.84
CA PRO A 417 -79.52 4.81 -28.58
C PRO A 417 -80.71 4.88 -27.60
N ASP A 418 -81.51 3.82 -27.56
CA ASP A 418 -82.27 3.48 -26.36
C ASP A 418 -81.35 2.66 -25.43
N ASP A 419 -81.48 2.91 -24.13
CA ASP A 419 -80.89 2.18 -23.00
C ASP A 419 -79.43 2.48 -22.59
N ILE A 420 -79.27 3.55 -21.79
CA ILE A 420 -78.24 3.60 -20.74
C ILE A 420 -78.96 3.76 -19.39
N MET A 421 -79.17 2.64 -18.70
CA MET A 421 -79.42 2.61 -17.26
C MET A 421 -78.14 3.04 -16.51
N PRO A 422 -78.24 3.86 -15.44
CA PRO A 422 -77.12 4.11 -14.55
C PRO A 422 -77.02 3.00 -13.48
N PRO A 423 -75.82 2.49 -13.16
CA PRO A 423 -75.58 1.74 -11.93
C PRO A 423 -75.11 2.66 -10.78
N PRO A 424 -75.24 2.19 -9.53
CA PRO A 424 -75.14 2.97 -8.28
C PRO A 424 -73.73 3.40 -7.87
#